data_AF-A0A537ED57-F1
#
_entry.id   AF-A0A537ED57-F1
#
_cell.length_a   1.000
_cell.length_b   1.000
_cell.length_c   1.000
_cell.angle_alpha   90.00
_cell.angle_beta   90.00
_cell.angle_gamma   90.00
#
_symmetry.space_group_name_H-M   'P 1'
#
loop_
_entity.id
_entity.type
_entity.pdbx_description
1 polymer ?
#
loop_
_entity_poly.entity_id
_entity_poly.type
_entity_poly.pdbx_seq_one_letter_code
_entity_poly.pdbx_strand_id
1 'polypeptide(L)'
;MYSPPYNRIEDRAELLAFLRANSFAVLVTRELRASHLPVQVRATESELILDMHMARANPQWQDFFDDEVLVVFSGPHAYVSPRWYEEQERVPTWNYAAVHAYGVPKVVQDRNAKHASQRRLVTALDPQWLAKFDALRREYVDSMLEGIVNFEIAVTRLGAAQVGGFSRARARRTDAQAPRRGVMRLFFAVWPPPAAARALADWARQAALESGGRATAEEKIHLTLAFLGEAEPEKAIAGARRVRGQAHSLPVQQAAHWKHNSIIWAGPHATPPELLKLAENLQMQLYLQEFILERRAFAAHITLVRKAREPGQLPGLPRIEWPVEEFLLVRSISGRYEPLERFPIA
;
A
#
# COMPACT_ATOMS: atom_id res chain seq x y z
N MET A 1 23.81 9.02 2.87
CA MET A 1 23.07 8.90 4.14
C MET A 1 23.76 7.88 5.06
N TYR A 2 23.88 8.14 6.36
CA TYR A 2 24.35 7.12 7.30
C TYR A 2 23.26 6.07 7.53
N SER A 3 23.56 4.81 7.23
CA SER A 3 22.71 3.67 7.55
C SER A 3 23.58 2.57 8.19
N PRO A 4 23.28 2.14 9.42
CA PRO A 4 24.00 1.05 10.04
C PRO A 4 23.80 -0.24 9.22
N PRO A 5 24.74 -1.20 9.22
CA PRO A 5 24.74 -2.34 8.30
C PRO A 5 23.42 -3.12 8.23
N TYR A 6 22.73 -3.29 9.36
CA TYR A 6 21.47 -4.02 9.47
C TYR A 6 20.23 -3.28 8.91
N ASN A 7 20.37 -2.02 8.50
CA ASN A 7 19.32 -1.16 7.95
C ASN A 7 19.59 -0.79 6.48
N ARG A 8 20.63 -1.36 5.86
CA ARG A 8 20.97 -1.12 4.45
C ARG A 8 20.10 -1.98 3.56
N ILE A 9 19.59 -1.37 2.50
CA ILE A 9 18.96 -2.08 1.38
C ILE A 9 20.01 -2.15 0.29
N GLU A 10 20.50 -3.36 -0.01
CA GLU A 10 21.54 -3.59 -1.01
C GLU A 10 20.99 -4.18 -2.31
N ASP A 11 19.75 -4.69 -2.29
CA ASP A 11 19.08 -5.21 -3.48
C ASP A 11 18.70 -4.06 -4.43
N ARG A 12 19.34 -4.03 -5.61
CA ARG A 12 19.10 -3.04 -6.65
C ARG A 12 17.65 -3.04 -7.12
N ALA A 13 17.00 -4.20 -7.24
CA ALA A 13 15.61 -4.28 -7.68
C ALA A 13 14.66 -3.67 -6.63
N GLU A 14 14.92 -3.92 -5.35
CA GLU A 14 14.17 -3.31 -4.24
C GLU A 14 14.35 -1.79 -4.21
N LEU A 15 15.58 -1.29 -4.38
CA LEU A 15 15.85 0.14 -4.49
C LEU A 15 15.11 0.78 -5.66
N LEU A 16 15.18 0.17 -6.85
CA LEU A 16 14.48 0.70 -8.04
C LEU A 16 12.96 0.71 -7.85
N ALA A 17 12.40 -0.32 -7.23
CA ALA A 17 10.98 -0.36 -6.88
C ALA A 17 10.61 0.75 -5.90
N PHE A 18 11.44 0.99 -4.87
CA PHE A 18 11.24 2.07 -3.91
C PHE A 18 11.27 3.46 -4.57
N LEU A 19 12.27 3.73 -5.41
CA LEU A 19 12.39 5.02 -6.11
C LEU A 19 11.16 5.29 -7.00
N ARG A 20 10.67 4.26 -7.72
CA ARG A 20 9.49 4.37 -8.59
C ARG A 20 8.19 4.56 -7.81
N ALA A 21 8.04 3.88 -6.67
CA ALA A 21 6.85 3.97 -5.83
C ALA A 21 6.76 5.30 -5.05
N ASN A 22 7.89 5.97 -4.83
CA ASN A 22 7.97 7.23 -4.09
C ASN A 22 8.52 8.36 -4.99
N SER A 23 7.99 8.47 -6.20
CA SER A 23 8.53 9.29 -7.29
C SER A 23 8.30 10.80 -7.13
N PHE A 24 7.59 11.26 -6.11
CA PHE A 24 7.52 12.69 -5.76
C PHE A 24 8.61 13.00 -4.73
N ALA A 25 9.79 13.41 -5.23
CA ALA A 25 11.00 13.53 -4.44
C ALA A 25 11.35 15.00 -4.15
N VAL A 26 12.31 15.20 -3.23
CA VAL A 26 12.88 16.52 -2.95
C VAL A 26 14.26 16.63 -3.60
N LEU A 27 14.40 17.54 -4.56
CA LEU A 27 15.70 17.92 -5.13
C LEU A 27 16.32 19.01 -4.27
N VAL A 28 17.52 18.76 -3.77
CA VAL A 28 18.32 19.70 -2.98
C VAL A 28 19.61 20.04 -3.73
N THR A 29 19.81 21.33 -3.98
CA THR A 29 21.04 21.87 -4.60
C THR A 29 21.93 22.51 -3.53
N ARG A 30 23.02 23.15 -3.97
CA ARG A 30 23.81 24.05 -3.13
C ARG A 30 22.92 25.12 -2.48
N GLU A 31 23.44 25.77 -1.44
CA GLU A 31 22.71 26.79 -0.65
C GLU A 31 21.42 26.27 0.03
N LEU A 32 21.25 24.94 0.12
CA LEU A 32 20.08 24.28 0.72
C LEU A 32 18.75 24.64 0.05
N ARG A 33 18.77 25.02 -1.24
CA ARG A 33 17.53 25.22 -2.00
C ARG A 33 16.89 23.86 -2.29
N ALA A 34 15.57 23.79 -2.12
CA ALA A 34 14.81 22.56 -2.28
C ALA A 34 13.58 22.76 -3.15
N SER A 35 13.31 21.82 -4.06
CA SER A 35 12.05 21.73 -4.82
C SER A 35 11.45 20.33 -4.72
N HIS A 36 10.13 20.26 -4.59
CA HIS A 36 9.38 19.01 -4.63
C HIS A 36 8.94 18.74 -6.07
N LEU A 37 9.45 17.68 -6.67
CA LEU A 37 9.31 17.42 -8.10
C LEU A 37 8.99 15.95 -8.37
N PRO A 38 8.11 15.63 -9.33
CA PRO A 38 7.98 14.29 -9.86
C PRO A 38 9.28 13.83 -10.54
N VAL A 39 9.64 12.56 -10.34
CA VAL A 39 10.85 11.95 -10.86
C VAL A 39 10.49 10.73 -11.69
N GLN A 40 10.96 10.71 -12.94
CA GLN A 40 10.93 9.49 -13.74
C GLN A 40 12.24 8.73 -13.57
N VAL A 41 12.13 7.51 -13.03
CA VAL A 41 13.30 6.65 -12.74
C VAL A 41 13.56 5.73 -13.92
N ARG A 42 14.59 6.03 -14.70
CA ARG A 42 15.09 5.19 -15.81
C ARG A 42 16.30 4.40 -15.34
N ALA A 43 16.30 3.09 -15.55
CA ALA A 43 17.40 2.23 -15.14
C ALA A 43 17.70 1.20 -16.21
N THR A 44 18.99 0.99 -16.47
CA THR A 44 19.53 -0.16 -17.20
C THR A 44 20.30 -1.05 -16.23
N GLU A 45 20.96 -2.10 -16.72
CA GLU A 45 21.84 -2.92 -15.89
C GLU A 45 22.97 -2.10 -15.26
N SER A 46 23.54 -1.15 -16.01
CA SER A 46 24.70 -0.35 -15.59
C SER A 46 24.37 1.06 -15.11
N GLU A 47 23.26 1.65 -15.56
CA GLU A 47 22.97 3.06 -15.33
C GLU A 47 21.64 3.28 -14.58
N LEU A 48 21.58 4.36 -13.82
CA LEU A 48 20.38 4.87 -13.18
C LEU A 48 20.29 6.37 -13.45
N ILE A 49 19.22 6.79 -14.10
CA ILE A 49 18.97 8.17 -14.51
C ILE A 49 17.64 8.63 -13.93
N LEU A 50 17.66 9.81 -13.29
CA LEU A 50 16.48 10.50 -12.82
C LEU A 50 16.14 11.61 -13.81
N ASP A 51 14.99 11.51 -14.48
CA ASP A 51 14.50 12.49 -15.45
C ASP A 51 13.40 13.35 -14.80
N MET A 52 13.62 14.66 -14.81
CA MET A 52 12.84 15.65 -14.06
C MET A 52 12.69 16.94 -14.88
N HIS A 53 11.74 17.78 -14.47
CA HIS A 53 11.67 19.16 -14.96
C HIS A 53 11.17 20.10 -13.88
N MET A 54 11.44 21.39 -14.04
CA MET A 54 10.89 22.45 -13.22
C MET A 54 10.50 23.65 -14.09
N ALA A 55 9.70 24.56 -13.53
CA ALA A 55 9.39 25.82 -14.19
C ALA A 55 10.67 26.62 -14.46
N ARG A 56 10.81 27.24 -15.63
CA ARG A 56 11.99 28.04 -15.98
C ARG A 56 12.23 29.21 -15.03
N ALA A 57 11.16 29.78 -14.48
CA ALA A 57 11.21 30.86 -13.49
C ALA A 57 11.74 30.42 -12.12
N ASN A 58 11.81 29.11 -11.83
CA ASN A 58 12.44 28.61 -10.61
C ASN A 58 13.97 28.81 -10.73
N PRO A 59 14.62 29.62 -9.88
CA PRO A 59 16.05 29.90 -10.02
C PRO A 59 16.94 28.69 -9.68
N GLN A 60 16.40 27.62 -9.06
CA GLN A 60 17.19 26.49 -8.57
C GLN A 60 18.00 25.77 -9.67
N TRP A 61 17.51 25.70 -10.91
CA TRP A 61 18.26 25.06 -12.00
C TRP A 61 19.56 25.81 -12.35
N GLN A 62 19.68 27.08 -11.97
CA GLN A 62 20.89 27.87 -12.18
C GLN A 62 22.01 27.44 -11.25
N ASP A 63 21.72 26.67 -10.20
CA ASP A 63 22.72 26.13 -9.26
C ASP A 63 23.46 24.90 -9.83
N PHE A 64 23.09 24.44 -11.02
CA PHE A 64 23.68 23.29 -11.70
C PHE A 64 25.04 23.67 -12.32
N PHE A 65 26.07 23.81 -11.48
CA PHE A 65 27.45 24.13 -11.87
C PHE A 65 28.38 22.91 -11.80
N ASP A 66 28.06 21.85 -12.56
CA ASP A 66 28.77 20.55 -12.57
C ASP A 66 28.84 19.82 -11.21
N ASP A 67 27.89 20.14 -10.35
CA ASP A 67 27.93 19.75 -8.95
C ASP A 67 27.01 18.60 -8.60
N GLU A 68 27.44 17.79 -7.62
CA GLU A 68 26.61 16.70 -7.10
C GLU A 68 25.41 17.28 -6.33
N VAL A 69 24.20 16.94 -6.76
CA VAL A 69 22.95 17.28 -6.08
C VAL A 69 22.44 16.08 -5.27
N LEU A 70 21.55 16.35 -4.31
CA LEU A 70 20.86 15.33 -3.54
C LEU A 70 19.39 15.25 -3.97
N VAL A 71 18.91 14.05 -4.27
CA VAL A 71 17.49 13.76 -4.45
C VAL A 71 17.03 12.84 -3.32
N VAL A 72 16.08 13.30 -2.51
CA VAL A 72 15.53 12.57 -1.36
C VAL A 72 14.20 11.95 -1.74
N PHE A 73 14.18 10.61 -1.76
CA PHE A 73 12.98 9.81 -1.91
C PHE A 73 12.51 9.39 -0.51
N SER A 74 11.35 9.90 -0.10
CA SER A 74 10.77 9.62 1.21
C SER A 74 9.75 8.50 1.11
N GLY A 75 9.95 7.45 1.88
CA GLY A 75 9.00 6.37 2.05
C GLY A 75 8.14 6.56 3.29
N PRO A 76 7.43 5.50 3.73
CA PRO A 76 6.68 5.52 4.97
C PRO A 76 7.54 5.86 6.17
N HIS A 77 6.97 6.60 7.11
CA HIS A 77 7.59 6.89 8.40
C HIS A 77 6.53 6.96 9.50
N ALA A 78 6.91 6.59 10.73
CA ALA A 78 6.05 6.66 11.89
C ALA A 78 6.85 6.68 13.19
N TYR A 79 6.34 7.42 14.17
CA TYR A 79 6.82 7.33 15.54
C TYR A 79 6.59 5.93 16.11
N VAL A 80 7.57 5.40 16.83
CA VAL A 80 7.51 4.12 17.55
C VAL A 80 7.60 4.40 19.04
N SER A 81 6.46 4.24 19.72
CA SER A 81 6.40 4.44 21.15
C SER A 81 7.05 3.26 21.89
N PRO A 82 7.88 3.50 22.92
CA PRO A 82 8.39 2.41 23.75
C PRO A 82 7.26 1.69 24.48
N ARG A 83 6.10 2.36 24.64
CA ARG A 83 4.86 1.79 25.19
C ARG A 83 4.33 0.57 24.41
N TRP A 84 4.79 0.35 23.18
CA TRP A 84 4.39 -0.80 22.37
C TRP A 84 5.10 -2.10 22.77
N TYR A 85 6.24 -2.00 23.46
CA TYR A 85 7.02 -3.16 23.92
C TYR A 85 6.71 -3.50 25.39
N GLU A 86 6.89 -4.76 25.78
CA GLU A 86 6.80 -5.18 27.20
C GLU A 86 8.08 -4.91 27.98
N GLU A 87 9.21 -4.88 27.29
CA GLU A 87 10.54 -4.67 27.86
C GLU A 87 10.65 -3.24 28.39
N GLN A 88 11.06 -3.08 29.65
CA GLN A 88 11.15 -1.77 30.30
C GLN A 88 12.27 -0.88 29.73
N GLU A 89 13.28 -1.46 29.08
CA GLU A 89 14.43 -0.74 28.52
C GLU A 89 14.30 -0.56 27.00
N ARG A 90 13.37 0.31 26.58
CA ARG A 90 13.24 0.77 25.20
C ARG A 90 13.09 2.28 25.16
N VAL A 91 13.78 2.92 24.22
CA VAL A 91 13.67 4.35 23.97
C VAL A 91 12.64 4.62 22.86
N PRO A 92 11.94 5.77 22.89
CA PRO A 92 11.15 6.21 21.75
C PRO A 92 12.01 6.36 20.51
N THR A 93 11.46 5.97 19.36
CA THR A 93 12.18 6.04 18.09
C THR A 93 11.22 6.39 16.95
N TRP A 94 11.76 6.52 15.73
CA TRP A 94 10.99 6.79 14.52
C TRP A 94 11.39 5.74 13.49
N ASN A 95 10.42 4.94 13.04
CA ASN A 95 10.62 4.07 11.90
C ASN A 95 10.48 4.90 10.63
N TYR A 96 11.36 4.71 9.66
CA TYR A 96 11.22 5.35 8.36
C TYR A 96 12.01 4.60 7.30
N ALA A 97 11.62 4.78 6.04
CA ALA A 97 12.40 4.36 4.89
C ALA A 97 12.70 5.58 4.02
N ALA A 98 13.95 5.75 3.61
CA ALA A 98 14.35 6.81 2.69
C ALA A 98 15.50 6.34 1.81
N VAL A 99 15.54 6.87 0.59
CA VAL A 99 16.68 6.70 -0.33
C VAL A 99 17.16 8.07 -0.76
N HIS A 100 18.45 8.32 -0.55
CA HIS A 100 19.16 9.48 -1.06
C HIS A 100 19.89 9.07 -2.33
N ALA A 101 19.54 9.69 -3.45
CA ALA A 101 20.28 9.57 -4.69
C ALA A 101 21.15 10.82 -4.88
N TYR A 102 22.39 10.58 -5.29
CA TYR A 102 23.36 11.63 -5.57
C TYR A 102 23.80 11.52 -7.03
N GLY A 103 24.04 12.65 -7.68
CA GLY A 103 24.52 12.68 -9.06
C GLY A 103 24.66 14.09 -9.59
N VAL A 104 25.19 14.23 -10.80
CA VAL A 104 25.39 15.53 -11.45
C VAL A 104 24.22 15.78 -12.42
N PRO A 105 23.47 16.88 -12.28
CA PRO A 105 22.38 17.23 -13.18
C PRO A 105 22.91 17.73 -14.52
N LYS A 106 22.26 17.33 -15.61
CA LYS A 106 22.50 17.81 -16.97
C LYS A 106 21.22 18.37 -17.55
N VAL A 107 21.21 19.66 -17.90
CA VAL A 107 20.08 20.30 -18.55
C VAL A 107 19.88 19.74 -19.97
N VAL A 108 18.64 19.38 -20.30
CA VAL A 108 18.24 18.89 -21.61
C VAL A 108 17.72 20.07 -22.45
N GLN A 109 18.50 20.46 -23.45
CA GLN A 109 18.14 21.55 -24.36
C GLN A 109 17.41 21.06 -25.61
N ASP A 110 17.70 19.84 -26.07
CA ASP A 110 17.09 19.30 -27.29
C ASP A 110 15.57 19.19 -27.17
N ARG A 111 14.86 19.85 -28.08
CA ARG A 111 13.40 19.96 -28.07
C ARG A 111 12.71 18.60 -28.15
N ASN A 112 13.25 17.67 -28.93
CA ASN A 112 12.65 16.34 -29.10
C ASN A 112 12.86 15.48 -27.84
N ALA A 113 14.03 15.57 -27.19
CA ALA A 113 14.32 14.93 -25.93
C ALA A 113 13.41 15.44 -24.81
N LYS A 114 13.17 16.76 -24.73
CA LYS A 114 12.21 17.34 -23.79
C LYS A 114 10.80 16.81 -24.02
N HIS A 115 10.33 16.83 -25.27
CA HIS A 115 9.01 16.30 -25.62
C HIS A 115 8.89 14.81 -25.26
N ALA A 116 9.91 14.00 -25.55
CA ALA A 116 9.94 12.59 -25.21
C ALA A 116 9.90 12.34 -23.69
N SER A 117 10.57 13.17 -22.88
CA SER A 117 10.47 13.14 -21.41
C SER A 117 9.05 13.42 -20.92
N GLN A 118 8.38 14.44 -21.47
CA GLN A 118 6.98 14.74 -21.11
C GLN A 118 6.04 13.62 -21.55
N ARG A 119 6.23 13.07 -22.74
CA ARG A 119 5.43 11.95 -23.24
C ARG A 119 5.57 10.72 -22.34
N ARG A 120 6.79 10.40 -21.89
CA ARG A 120 7.02 9.31 -20.92
C ARG A 120 6.29 9.54 -19.60
N LEU A 121 6.25 10.79 -19.10
CA LEU A 121 5.52 11.15 -17.89
C LEU A 121 4.03 10.84 -18.04
N VAL A 122 3.43 11.30 -19.15
CA VAL A 122 2.01 11.09 -19.44
C VAL A 122 1.72 9.60 -19.59
N THR A 123 2.55 8.85 -20.32
CA THR A 123 2.39 7.39 -20.42
C THR A 123 2.39 6.70 -19.06
N ALA A 124 3.22 7.15 -18.11
CA ALA A 124 3.34 6.54 -16.79
C ALA A 124 2.18 6.91 -15.84
N LEU A 125 1.66 8.14 -15.94
CA LEU A 125 0.67 8.69 -14.99
C LEU A 125 -0.76 8.67 -15.51
N ASP A 126 -0.97 8.91 -16.80
CA ASP A 126 -2.27 8.94 -17.45
C ASP A 126 -2.18 8.37 -18.89
N PRO A 127 -2.01 7.04 -19.03
CA PRO A 127 -1.87 6.41 -20.34
C PRO A 127 -3.09 6.61 -21.25
N GLN A 128 -4.27 6.86 -20.67
CA GLN A 128 -5.49 7.10 -21.45
C GLN A 128 -5.48 8.48 -22.12
N TRP A 129 -4.76 9.44 -21.55
CA TRP A 129 -4.59 10.78 -22.12
C TRP A 129 -3.53 10.85 -23.23
N LEU A 130 -2.68 9.83 -23.37
CA LEU A 130 -1.53 9.84 -24.28
C LEU A 130 -1.90 10.19 -25.73
N ALA A 131 -2.99 9.64 -26.26
CA ALA A 131 -3.43 9.94 -27.63
C ALA A 131 -3.81 11.41 -27.81
N LYS A 132 -4.40 12.04 -26.80
CA LYS A 132 -4.73 13.47 -26.83
C LYS A 132 -3.49 14.34 -26.66
N PHE A 133 -2.54 13.90 -25.84
CA PHE A 133 -1.24 14.55 -25.71
C PHE A 133 -0.47 14.56 -27.04
N ASP A 134 -0.41 13.41 -27.73
CA ASP A 134 0.25 13.29 -29.04
C ASP A 134 -0.45 14.12 -30.14
N ALA A 135 -1.73 14.44 -29.97
CA ALA A 135 -2.51 15.28 -30.89
C ALA A 135 -2.43 16.79 -30.60
N LEU A 136 -1.69 17.23 -29.57
CA LEU A 136 -1.54 18.66 -29.27
C LEU A 136 -0.84 19.41 -30.41
N ARG A 137 -1.28 20.65 -30.66
CA ARG A 137 -0.68 21.51 -31.69
C ARG A 137 0.79 21.77 -31.37
N ARG A 138 1.64 21.69 -32.39
CA ARG A 138 3.09 21.85 -32.25
C ARG A 138 3.49 23.18 -31.59
N GLU A 139 2.85 24.28 -31.98
CA GLU A 139 3.16 25.61 -31.44
C GLU A 139 2.83 25.72 -29.95
N TYR A 140 1.74 25.08 -29.52
CA TYR A 140 1.35 25.03 -28.12
C TYR A 140 2.36 24.21 -27.31
N VAL A 141 2.75 23.04 -27.82
CA VAL A 141 3.76 22.19 -27.18
C VAL A 141 5.09 22.93 -27.07
N ASP A 142 5.55 23.59 -28.13
CA ASP A 142 6.81 24.32 -28.14
C ASP A 142 6.82 25.44 -27.08
N SER A 143 5.73 26.22 -27.00
CA SER A 143 5.57 27.25 -25.96
C SER A 143 5.59 26.68 -24.53
N MET A 144 4.91 25.56 -24.29
CA MET A 144 4.92 24.90 -22.98
C MET A 144 6.30 24.33 -22.62
N LEU A 145 7.01 23.76 -23.61
CA LEU A 145 8.36 23.27 -23.42
C LEU A 145 9.34 24.41 -23.12
N GLU A 146 9.17 25.60 -23.72
CA GLU A 146 9.97 26.78 -23.38
C GLU A 146 9.77 27.20 -21.93
N GLY A 147 8.56 27.06 -21.38
CA GLY A 147 8.24 27.39 -19.99
C GLY A 147 8.91 26.52 -18.92
N ILE A 148 9.56 25.42 -19.32
CA ILE A 148 10.19 24.46 -18.40
C ILE A 148 11.67 24.23 -18.70
N VAL A 149 12.40 23.84 -17.66
CA VAL A 149 13.77 23.32 -17.73
C VAL A 149 13.72 21.84 -17.40
N ASN A 150 13.93 20.99 -18.42
CA ASN A 150 14.14 19.56 -18.26
C ASN A 150 15.60 19.29 -17.95
N PHE A 151 15.87 18.32 -17.08
CA PHE A 151 17.20 17.90 -16.73
C PHE A 151 17.21 16.42 -16.32
N GLU A 152 18.36 15.80 -16.49
CA GLU A 152 18.59 14.42 -16.11
C GLU A 152 19.73 14.35 -15.10
N ILE A 153 19.60 13.49 -14.09
CA ILE A 153 20.65 13.25 -13.10
C ILE A 153 21.11 11.81 -13.27
N ALA A 154 22.35 11.62 -13.74
CA ALA A 154 23.01 10.33 -13.71
C ALA A 154 23.42 10.03 -12.26
N VAL A 155 22.82 9.00 -11.66
CA VAL A 155 23.04 8.68 -10.25
C VAL A 155 24.42 8.05 -10.09
N THR A 156 25.31 8.75 -9.39
CA THR A 156 26.66 8.31 -9.05
C THR A 156 26.68 7.46 -7.78
N ARG A 157 25.74 7.70 -6.86
CA ARG A 157 25.69 7.04 -5.57
C ARG A 157 24.28 6.99 -5.00
N LEU A 158 23.95 5.86 -4.37
CA LEU A 158 22.73 5.70 -3.57
C LEU A 158 23.12 5.52 -2.10
N GLY A 159 22.37 6.17 -1.21
CA GLY A 159 22.39 5.91 0.22
C GLY A 159 20.97 5.60 0.68
N ALA A 160 20.70 4.33 0.98
CA ALA A 160 19.41 3.91 1.53
C ALA A 160 19.50 3.71 3.03
N ALA A 161 18.46 4.11 3.75
CA ALA A 161 18.29 3.74 5.14
C ALA A 161 16.85 3.35 5.41
N GLN A 162 16.73 2.30 6.21
CA GLN A 162 15.47 1.83 6.73
C GLN A 162 15.61 1.61 8.22
N VAL A 163 15.08 2.49 9.05
CA VAL A 163 15.19 2.38 10.50
C VAL A 163 13.97 1.65 11.06
N GLY A 164 14.22 0.52 11.73
CA GLY A 164 13.26 -0.28 12.49
C GLY A 164 12.21 -1.05 11.67
N GLY A 165 11.79 -2.22 12.18
CA GLY A 165 10.60 -3.02 11.78
C GLY A 165 10.50 -3.58 10.35
N PHE A 166 10.84 -2.80 9.34
CA PHE A 166 10.66 -3.12 7.93
C PHE A 166 11.62 -4.23 7.43
N SER A 167 12.73 -4.51 8.12
CA SER A 167 13.65 -5.63 7.78
C SER A 167 13.33 -6.96 8.47
N ARG A 168 12.29 -7.03 9.32
CA ARG A 168 12.05 -8.20 10.20
C ARG A 168 10.64 -8.82 10.12
N ALA A 169 9.98 -8.74 8.97
CA ALA A 169 8.69 -9.41 8.75
C ALA A 169 8.74 -10.97 8.77
N ARG A 170 9.86 -11.60 9.16
CA ARG A 170 10.00 -13.07 9.14
C ARG A 170 10.46 -13.76 10.42
N ALA A 171 10.58 -13.07 11.55
CA ALA A 171 10.97 -13.75 12.79
C ALA A 171 10.14 -13.31 14.00
N ARG A 172 9.46 -14.30 14.58
CA ARG A 172 8.84 -14.37 15.93
C ARG A 172 7.44 -13.78 16.08
N ARG A 173 6.46 -14.59 15.65
CA ARG A 173 5.20 -14.78 16.38
C ARG A 173 5.46 -15.73 17.55
N THR A 174 5.49 -15.21 18.76
CA THR A 174 5.36 -15.86 20.10
C THR A 174 5.76 -14.73 21.05
N ASP A 175 4.88 -14.11 21.82
CA ASP A 175 4.09 -14.73 22.87
C ASP A 175 2.76 -14.01 23.12
N ALA A 176 1.82 -14.76 23.69
CA ALA A 176 0.53 -14.28 24.12
C ALA A 176 0.69 -13.30 25.29
N GLN A 177 0.16 -12.09 25.13
CA GLN A 177 0.34 -10.97 26.05
C GLN A 177 -0.97 -10.63 26.77
N ALA A 178 -0.88 -10.35 28.08
CA ALA A 178 -1.99 -9.91 28.92
C ALA A 178 -2.48 -8.50 28.53
N PRO A 179 -3.77 -8.16 28.73
CA PRO A 179 -4.38 -6.98 28.13
C PRO A 179 -3.90 -5.66 28.75
N ARG A 180 -3.33 -4.78 27.92
CA ARG A 180 -3.18 -3.34 28.18
C ARG A 180 -4.58 -2.69 28.26
N ARG A 181 -4.83 -1.82 29.25
CA ARG A 181 -6.12 -1.11 29.36
C ARG A 181 -6.31 -0.17 28.15
N GLY A 182 -7.37 -0.40 27.36
CA GLY A 182 -7.86 0.51 26.32
C GLY A 182 -7.52 0.14 24.87
N VAL A 183 -6.42 -0.60 24.61
CA VAL A 183 -6.12 -1.12 23.27
C VAL A 183 -6.73 -2.50 23.07
N MET A 184 -7.17 -2.73 21.83
CA MET A 184 -7.90 -3.93 21.45
C MET A 184 -7.35 -4.43 20.11
N ARG A 185 -7.37 -5.74 19.88
CA ARG A 185 -7.09 -6.29 18.55
C ARG A 185 -8.26 -6.01 17.63
N LEU A 186 -8.12 -5.05 16.72
CA LEU A 186 -9.20 -4.53 15.88
C LEU A 186 -9.03 -4.88 14.40
N PHE A 187 -10.16 -5.01 13.71
CA PHE A 187 -10.25 -5.06 12.26
C PHE A 187 -11.61 -4.55 11.79
N PHE A 188 -11.67 -4.13 10.53
CA PHE A 188 -12.92 -3.82 9.84
C PHE A 188 -13.31 -4.96 8.92
N ALA A 189 -14.60 -5.26 8.87
CA ALA A 189 -15.13 -6.33 8.04
C ALA A 189 -16.61 -6.14 7.74
N VAL A 190 -17.09 -6.86 6.74
CA VAL A 190 -18.52 -7.00 6.41
C VAL A 190 -18.99 -8.39 6.86
N TRP A 191 -20.23 -8.50 7.34
CA TRP A 191 -20.87 -9.78 7.72
C TRP A 191 -21.96 -10.21 6.72
N PRO A 192 -22.04 -11.51 6.38
CA PRO A 192 -23.07 -12.04 5.49
C PRO A 192 -24.43 -12.10 6.19
N PRO A 193 -25.54 -12.06 5.43
CA PRO A 193 -26.84 -12.40 5.97
C PRO A 193 -26.84 -13.80 6.61
N PRO A 194 -27.69 -14.07 7.62
CA PRO A 194 -27.71 -15.35 8.33
C PRO A 194 -27.81 -16.58 7.41
N ALA A 195 -28.63 -16.52 6.36
CA ALA A 195 -28.77 -17.62 5.38
C ALA A 195 -27.46 -17.88 4.62
N ALA A 196 -26.75 -16.82 4.22
CA ALA A 196 -25.45 -16.92 3.55
C ALA A 196 -24.36 -17.44 4.50
N ALA A 197 -24.33 -16.96 5.75
CA ALA A 197 -23.41 -17.45 6.79
C ALA A 197 -23.59 -18.97 7.00
N ARG A 198 -24.83 -19.42 7.19
CA ARG A 198 -25.18 -20.83 7.37
C ARG A 198 -24.72 -21.68 6.19
N ALA A 199 -25.04 -21.26 4.96
CA ALA A 199 -24.65 -21.98 3.75
C ALA A 199 -23.13 -22.10 3.59
N LEU A 200 -22.38 -21.02 3.86
CA LEU A 200 -20.92 -21.03 3.81
C LEU A 200 -20.30 -21.89 4.93
N ALA A 201 -20.91 -21.89 6.13
CA ALA A 201 -20.45 -22.72 7.24
C ALA A 201 -20.65 -24.22 6.95
N ASP A 202 -21.79 -24.57 6.36
CA ASP A 202 -22.12 -25.94 5.96
C ASP A 202 -21.14 -26.44 4.89
N TRP A 203 -20.88 -25.61 3.87
CA TRP A 203 -19.87 -25.90 2.84
C TRP A 203 -18.45 -26.01 3.43
N ALA A 204 -18.07 -25.10 4.34
CA ALA A 204 -16.76 -25.10 4.97
C ALA A 204 -16.49 -26.38 5.77
N ARG A 205 -17.52 -26.96 6.40
CA ARG A 205 -17.40 -28.26 7.10
C ARG A 205 -17.10 -29.40 6.13
N GLN A 206 -17.76 -29.44 4.97
CA GLN A 206 -17.47 -30.44 3.94
C GLN A 206 -16.05 -30.28 3.39
N ALA A 207 -15.65 -29.07 3.03
CA ALA A 207 -14.29 -28.79 2.53
C ALA A 207 -13.19 -29.07 3.56
N ALA A 208 -13.49 -28.93 4.86
CA ALA A 208 -12.56 -29.28 5.94
C ALA A 208 -12.34 -30.79 6.06
N LEU A 209 -13.38 -31.62 5.81
CA LEU A 209 -13.25 -33.08 5.79
C LEU A 209 -12.29 -33.52 4.67
N GLU A 210 -12.42 -32.93 3.48
CA GLU A 210 -11.57 -33.24 2.32
C GLU A 210 -10.11 -32.80 2.51
N SER A 211 -9.88 -31.62 3.11
CA SER A 211 -8.54 -31.03 3.24
C SER A 211 -7.83 -31.35 4.57
N GLY A 212 -8.50 -32.04 5.50
CA GLY A 212 -8.02 -32.25 6.87
C GLY A 212 -7.82 -30.95 7.68
N GLY A 213 -8.46 -29.87 7.24
CA GLY A 213 -8.35 -28.54 7.84
C GLY A 213 -9.37 -28.29 8.95
N ARG A 214 -9.47 -27.04 9.38
CA ARG A 214 -10.46 -26.58 10.37
C ARG A 214 -11.44 -25.60 9.71
N ALA A 215 -12.70 -25.98 9.66
CA ALA A 215 -13.78 -25.11 9.18
C ALA A 215 -13.90 -23.85 10.03
N THR A 216 -14.17 -22.71 9.38
CA THR A 216 -14.54 -21.47 10.04
C THR A 216 -15.97 -21.58 10.56
N ALA A 217 -16.20 -21.21 11.82
CA ALA A 217 -17.53 -21.25 12.43
C ALA A 217 -18.45 -20.17 11.82
N GLU A 218 -19.76 -20.42 11.80
CA GLU A 218 -20.78 -19.58 11.16
C GLU A 218 -20.68 -18.11 11.59
N GLU A 219 -20.57 -17.86 12.89
CA GLU A 219 -20.49 -16.52 13.47
C GLU A 219 -19.19 -15.76 13.11
N LYS A 220 -18.18 -16.49 12.60
CA LYS A 220 -16.88 -15.96 12.19
C LYS A 220 -16.74 -15.81 10.69
N ILE A 221 -17.76 -16.13 9.90
CA ILE A 221 -17.71 -15.94 8.45
C ILE A 221 -17.90 -14.45 8.18
N HIS A 222 -16.85 -13.84 7.63
CA HIS A 222 -16.80 -12.42 7.30
C HIS A 222 -15.79 -12.20 6.17
N LEU A 223 -15.88 -11.03 5.53
CA LEU A 223 -14.86 -10.53 4.63
C LEU A 223 -14.15 -9.37 5.32
N THR A 224 -12.83 -9.46 5.45
CA THR A 224 -12.01 -8.41 6.09
C THR A 224 -11.75 -7.27 5.11
N LEU A 225 -12.02 -6.03 5.51
CA LEU A 225 -11.70 -4.81 4.77
C LEU A 225 -10.31 -4.25 5.15
N ALA A 226 -10.00 -4.22 6.45
CA ALA A 226 -8.72 -3.74 6.96
C ALA A 226 -8.40 -4.38 8.32
N PHE A 227 -7.16 -4.81 8.53
CA PHE A 227 -6.70 -5.31 9.83
C PHE A 227 -5.85 -4.23 10.52
N LEU A 228 -6.23 -3.83 11.74
CA LEU A 228 -5.52 -2.76 12.48
C LEU A 228 -4.48 -3.31 13.47
N GLY A 229 -4.61 -4.57 13.88
CA GLY A 229 -3.81 -5.10 14.99
C GLY A 229 -4.28 -4.52 16.32
N GLU A 230 -3.36 -4.35 17.27
CA GLU A 230 -3.67 -3.70 18.56
C GLU A 230 -3.85 -2.18 18.34
N ALA A 231 -5.06 -1.69 18.59
CA ALA A 231 -5.47 -0.33 18.26
C ALA A 231 -6.48 0.23 19.28
N GLU A 232 -6.51 1.56 19.40
CA GLU A 232 -7.54 2.29 20.14
C GLU A 232 -8.82 2.38 19.30
N PRO A 233 -9.98 1.91 19.80
CA PRO A 233 -11.21 1.88 19.02
C PRO A 233 -11.72 3.28 18.65
N GLU A 234 -11.52 4.28 19.49
CA GLU A 234 -12.03 5.65 19.27
C GLU A 234 -11.44 6.28 18.00
N LYS A 235 -10.13 6.10 17.75
CA LYS A 235 -9.47 6.58 16.52
C LYS A 235 -9.99 5.86 15.28
N ALA A 236 -10.16 4.54 15.38
CA ALA A 236 -10.69 3.73 14.28
C ALA A 236 -12.12 4.17 13.93
N ILE A 237 -12.97 4.39 14.95
CA ILE A 237 -14.34 4.88 14.78
C ILE A 237 -14.34 6.27 14.12
N ALA A 238 -13.49 7.19 14.57
CA ALA A 238 -13.41 8.54 14.01
C ALA A 238 -13.04 8.54 12.51
N GLY A 239 -12.11 7.68 12.09
CA GLY A 239 -11.78 7.48 10.68
C GLY A 239 -12.95 6.88 9.90
N ALA A 240 -13.53 5.79 10.41
CA ALA A 240 -14.60 5.06 9.74
C ALA A 240 -15.88 5.91 9.51
N ARG A 241 -16.23 6.84 10.41
CA ARG A 241 -17.38 7.76 10.23
C ARG A 241 -17.28 8.67 8.98
N ARG A 242 -16.06 8.88 8.47
CA ARG A 242 -15.82 9.70 7.27
C ARG A 242 -15.86 8.89 5.98
N VAL A 243 -15.92 7.57 6.06
CA VAL A 243 -15.97 6.68 4.90
C VAL A 243 -17.27 6.92 4.14
N ARG A 244 -17.17 6.86 2.81
CA ARG A 244 -18.28 6.91 1.88
C ARG A 244 -18.17 5.70 0.95
N GLY A 245 -19.29 5.03 0.71
CA GLY A 245 -19.39 3.89 -0.20
C GLY A 245 -20.73 3.94 -0.92
N GLN A 246 -21.08 2.85 -1.59
CA GLN A 246 -22.41 2.62 -2.15
C GLN A 246 -22.82 1.19 -1.80
N ALA A 247 -24.08 0.96 -1.45
CA ALA A 247 -24.58 -0.39 -1.21
C ALA A 247 -24.47 -1.23 -2.50
N HIS A 248 -24.06 -2.49 -2.37
CA HIS A 248 -23.80 -3.37 -3.52
C HIS A 248 -23.96 -4.85 -3.15
N SER A 249 -24.05 -5.73 -4.15
CA SER A 249 -23.99 -7.19 -3.93
C SER A 249 -22.54 -7.69 -4.05
N LEU A 250 -22.13 -8.52 -3.11
CA LEU A 250 -20.90 -9.31 -3.16
C LEU A 250 -21.25 -10.75 -3.59
N PRO A 251 -20.95 -11.16 -4.83
CA PRO A 251 -21.21 -12.52 -5.27
C PRO A 251 -20.10 -13.45 -4.75
N VAL A 252 -20.48 -14.58 -4.14
CA VAL A 252 -19.54 -15.65 -3.75
C VAL A 252 -19.69 -16.79 -4.74
N GLN A 253 -18.68 -16.95 -5.60
CA GLN A 253 -18.78 -17.75 -6.83
C GLN A 253 -17.65 -18.76 -7.01
N GLN A 254 -16.50 -18.50 -6.39
CA GLN A 254 -15.35 -19.38 -6.46
C GLN A 254 -14.79 -19.69 -5.08
N ALA A 255 -14.17 -20.86 -4.97
CA ALA A 255 -13.36 -21.25 -3.84
C ALA A 255 -12.04 -21.86 -4.31
N ALA A 256 -10.96 -21.56 -3.61
CA ALA A 256 -9.63 -22.04 -3.97
C ALA A 256 -8.75 -22.25 -2.72
N HIS A 257 -7.70 -23.04 -2.89
CA HIS A 257 -6.67 -23.26 -1.87
C HIS A 257 -5.48 -22.32 -2.09
N TRP A 258 -5.09 -21.60 -1.04
CA TRP A 258 -3.84 -20.86 -1.01
C TRP A 258 -2.79 -21.64 -0.24
N LYS A 259 -1.86 -22.25 -0.97
CA LYS A 259 -0.76 -23.07 -0.42
C LYS A 259 0.08 -22.33 0.61
N HIS A 260 0.44 -21.08 0.32
CA HIS A 260 1.35 -20.28 1.14
C HIS A 260 0.85 -20.00 2.57
N ASN A 261 -0.47 -19.94 2.78
CA ASN A 261 -1.10 -19.70 4.09
C ASN A 261 -1.91 -20.89 4.61
N SER A 262 -1.95 -22.00 3.85
CA SER A 262 -2.73 -23.21 4.15
C SER A 262 -4.19 -22.90 4.48
N ILE A 263 -4.85 -22.11 3.62
CA ILE A 263 -6.27 -21.77 3.75
C ILE A 263 -7.06 -22.14 2.49
N ILE A 264 -8.32 -22.50 2.67
CA ILE A 264 -9.33 -22.50 1.60
C ILE A 264 -10.18 -21.26 1.81
N TRP A 265 -10.30 -20.45 0.76
CA TRP A 265 -11.08 -19.23 0.76
C TRP A 265 -12.16 -19.29 -0.31
N ALA A 266 -13.20 -18.48 -0.14
CA ALA A 266 -14.21 -18.23 -1.16
C ALA A 266 -14.35 -16.74 -1.44
N GLY A 267 -14.84 -16.38 -2.61
CA GLY A 267 -15.02 -14.98 -3.01
C GLY A 267 -15.59 -14.84 -4.42
N PRO A 268 -15.63 -13.61 -4.94
CA PRO A 268 -16.05 -13.33 -6.31
C PRO A 268 -14.97 -13.74 -7.30
N HIS A 269 -15.31 -13.93 -8.59
CA HIS A 269 -14.31 -14.10 -9.65
C HIS A 269 -13.44 -12.85 -9.84
N ALA A 270 -14.05 -11.66 -9.70
CA ALA A 270 -13.40 -10.36 -9.70
C ALA A 270 -13.99 -9.49 -8.58
N THR A 271 -13.15 -8.77 -7.85
CA THR A 271 -13.61 -7.87 -6.78
C THR A 271 -14.59 -6.81 -7.34
N PRO A 272 -15.80 -6.68 -6.79
CA PRO A 272 -16.73 -5.62 -7.17
C PRO A 272 -16.09 -4.23 -7.03
N PRO A 273 -16.21 -3.33 -8.01
CA PRO A 273 -15.63 -1.99 -7.95
C PRO A 273 -16.07 -1.19 -6.72
N GLU A 274 -17.31 -1.36 -6.28
CA GLU A 274 -17.90 -0.70 -5.12
C GLU A 274 -17.23 -1.18 -3.81
N LEU A 275 -16.95 -2.48 -3.70
CA LEU A 275 -16.24 -3.05 -2.56
C LEU A 275 -14.78 -2.58 -2.52
N LEU A 276 -14.12 -2.52 -3.68
CA LEU A 276 -12.74 -2.02 -3.78
C LEU A 276 -12.66 -0.55 -3.34
N LYS A 277 -13.55 0.31 -3.86
CA LYS A 277 -13.63 1.73 -3.47
C LYS A 277 -13.93 1.90 -1.98
N LEU A 278 -14.80 1.06 -1.41
CA LEU A 278 -15.09 1.07 0.02
C LEU A 278 -13.83 0.75 0.84
N ALA A 279 -13.10 -0.31 0.48
CA ALA A 279 -11.87 -0.70 1.15
C ALA A 279 -10.78 0.38 1.02
N GLU A 280 -10.57 0.94 -0.17
CA GLU A 280 -9.59 2.01 -0.42
C GLU A 280 -9.92 3.30 0.34
N ASN A 281 -11.19 3.72 0.35
CA ASN A 281 -11.63 4.88 1.12
C ASN A 281 -11.42 4.65 2.63
N LEU A 282 -11.82 3.48 3.14
CA LEU A 282 -11.56 3.12 4.54
C LEU A 282 -10.07 3.16 4.87
N GLN A 283 -9.22 2.56 4.03
CA GLN A 283 -7.77 2.59 4.24
C GLN A 283 -7.22 4.02 4.24
N MET A 284 -7.71 4.89 3.36
CA MET A 284 -7.33 6.31 3.33
C MET A 284 -7.76 7.06 4.60
N GLN A 285 -9.00 6.89 5.05
CA GLN A 285 -9.47 7.54 6.29
C GLN A 285 -8.71 7.05 7.51
N LEU A 286 -8.36 5.76 7.56
CA LEU A 286 -7.53 5.21 8.62
C LEU A 286 -6.09 5.72 8.55
N TYR A 287 -5.53 5.87 7.36
CA TYR A 287 -4.22 6.49 7.17
C TYR A 287 -4.19 7.93 7.70
N LEU A 288 -5.25 8.72 7.46
CA LEU A 288 -5.41 10.06 8.04
C LEU A 288 -5.57 10.06 9.57
N GLN A 289 -5.91 8.93 10.18
CA GLN A 289 -5.89 8.71 11.64
C GLN A 289 -4.58 8.05 12.11
N GLU A 290 -3.54 8.09 11.28
CA GLU A 290 -2.19 7.58 11.57
C GLU A 290 -2.10 6.05 11.70
N PHE A 291 -3.11 5.30 11.22
CA PHE A 291 -3.02 3.84 11.16
C PHE A 291 -2.05 3.39 10.05
N ILE A 292 -1.18 2.44 10.39
CA ILE A 292 -0.29 1.78 9.43
C ILE A 292 -0.94 0.46 9.00
N LEU A 293 -1.40 0.42 7.75
CA LEU A 293 -2.06 -0.75 7.18
C LEU A 293 -1.13 -1.54 6.24
N GLU A 294 -1.45 -2.81 6.03
CA GLU A 294 -0.73 -3.68 5.09
C GLU A 294 -0.87 -3.17 3.65
N ARG A 295 0.26 -3.01 2.94
CA ARG A 295 0.32 -2.45 1.58
C ARG A 295 -0.06 -3.42 0.45
N ARG A 296 -0.63 -4.58 0.77
CA ARG A 296 -1.04 -5.54 -0.27
C ARG A 296 -2.31 -5.04 -0.95
N ALA A 297 -2.38 -5.26 -2.26
CA ALA A 297 -3.61 -5.01 -3.01
C ALA A 297 -4.78 -5.75 -2.35
N PHE A 298 -5.89 -5.05 -2.18
CA PHE A 298 -7.08 -5.61 -1.57
C PHE A 298 -7.64 -6.72 -2.47
N ALA A 299 -7.76 -7.92 -1.91
CA ALA A 299 -8.37 -9.07 -2.56
C ALA A 299 -9.58 -9.51 -1.75
N ALA A 300 -10.78 -9.46 -2.34
CA ALA A 300 -12.01 -9.87 -1.69
C ALA A 300 -11.99 -11.39 -1.46
N HIS A 301 -11.81 -11.81 -0.21
CA HIS A 301 -11.78 -13.22 0.15
C HIS A 301 -12.38 -13.46 1.54
N ILE A 302 -13.03 -14.62 1.67
CA ILE A 302 -13.64 -15.13 2.90
C ILE A 302 -12.88 -16.40 3.26
N THR A 303 -12.24 -16.44 4.42
CA THR A 303 -11.52 -17.65 4.86
C THR A 303 -12.53 -18.69 5.37
N LEU A 304 -12.67 -19.82 4.67
CA LEU A 304 -13.62 -20.87 5.02
C LEU A 304 -12.96 -22.06 5.73
N VAL A 305 -11.72 -22.41 5.38
CA VAL A 305 -10.96 -23.47 6.07
C VAL A 305 -9.56 -22.98 6.38
N ARG A 306 -9.06 -23.23 7.59
CA ARG A 306 -7.68 -22.95 8.02
C ARG A 306 -6.90 -24.23 8.24
N LYS A 307 -5.57 -24.18 8.11
CA LYS A 307 -4.68 -25.35 8.21
C LYS A 307 -5.06 -26.46 7.21
N ALA A 308 -5.56 -26.06 6.05
CA ALA A 308 -5.99 -26.97 4.99
C ALA A 308 -4.77 -27.50 4.23
N ARG A 309 -4.72 -28.82 4.02
CA ARG A 309 -3.85 -29.44 3.01
C ARG A 309 -4.45 -29.20 1.63
N GLU A 310 -3.65 -29.43 0.59
CA GLU A 310 -4.13 -29.35 -0.79
C GLU A 310 -5.26 -30.37 -1.00
N PRO A 311 -6.50 -29.92 -1.28
CA PRO A 311 -7.62 -30.82 -1.48
C PRO A 311 -7.54 -31.45 -2.88
N GLY A 312 -7.97 -32.71 -3.01
CA GLY A 312 -8.09 -33.34 -4.33
C GLY A 312 -9.18 -32.67 -5.18
N GLN A 313 -10.37 -32.52 -4.61
CA GLN A 313 -11.47 -31.77 -5.21
C GLN A 313 -12.25 -31.03 -4.12
N LEU A 314 -12.56 -29.76 -4.35
CA LEU A 314 -13.44 -29.00 -3.46
C LEU A 314 -14.92 -29.29 -3.78
N PRO A 315 -15.80 -29.33 -2.77
CA PRO A 315 -17.24 -29.47 -3.01
C PRO A 315 -17.78 -28.28 -3.81
N GLY A 316 -18.86 -28.51 -4.58
CA GLY A 316 -19.51 -27.45 -5.34
C GLY A 316 -19.96 -26.31 -4.44
N LEU A 317 -19.50 -25.09 -4.73
CA LEU A 317 -19.83 -23.91 -3.93
C LEU A 317 -21.25 -23.44 -4.28
N PRO A 318 -22.15 -23.24 -3.29
CA PRO A 318 -23.45 -22.66 -3.56
C PRO A 318 -23.28 -21.22 -4.06
N ARG A 319 -24.10 -20.81 -5.02
CA ARG A 319 -24.16 -19.41 -5.44
C ARG A 319 -24.79 -18.59 -4.32
N ILE A 320 -24.04 -17.64 -3.77
CA ILE A 320 -24.48 -16.77 -2.69
C ILE A 320 -24.36 -15.32 -3.15
N GLU A 321 -25.46 -14.58 -3.03
CA GLU A 321 -25.51 -13.14 -3.20
C GLU A 321 -25.54 -12.52 -1.80
N TRP A 322 -24.53 -11.69 -1.49
CA TRP A 322 -24.37 -11.07 -0.20
C TRP A 322 -24.55 -9.55 -0.34
N PRO A 323 -25.70 -8.98 0.09
CA PRO A 323 -25.89 -7.53 0.12
C PRO A 323 -24.96 -6.89 1.17
N VAL A 324 -24.12 -5.96 0.71
CA VAL A 324 -23.19 -5.18 1.53
C VAL A 324 -23.79 -3.78 1.72
N GLU A 325 -24.42 -3.60 2.88
CA GLU A 325 -25.12 -2.35 3.25
C GLU A 325 -24.45 -1.64 4.42
N GLU A 326 -23.53 -2.31 5.11
CA GLU A 326 -22.78 -1.77 6.24
C GLU A 326 -21.45 -2.51 6.41
N PHE A 327 -20.52 -1.89 7.13
CA PHE A 327 -19.31 -2.52 7.61
C PHE A 327 -19.14 -2.28 9.11
N LEU A 328 -18.38 -3.15 9.79
CA LEU A 328 -18.27 -3.17 11.24
C LEU A 328 -16.82 -2.98 11.68
N LEU A 329 -16.61 -2.22 12.76
CA LEU A 329 -15.39 -2.32 13.55
C LEU A 329 -15.55 -3.48 14.54
N VAL A 330 -14.58 -4.38 14.57
CA VAL A 330 -14.67 -5.62 15.35
C VAL A 330 -13.43 -5.82 16.20
N ARG A 331 -13.67 -6.18 17.45
CA ARG A 331 -12.65 -6.63 18.41
C ARG A 331 -12.47 -8.14 18.34
N SER A 332 -11.21 -8.57 18.32
CA SER A 332 -10.81 -9.97 18.36
C SER A 332 -10.27 -10.36 19.73
N ILE A 333 -11.01 -11.17 20.50
CA ILE A 333 -10.60 -11.64 21.83
C ILE A 333 -10.51 -13.16 21.85
N SER A 334 -9.31 -13.72 22.01
CA SER A 334 -9.12 -15.18 22.11
C SER A 334 -9.85 -15.97 21.01
N GLY A 335 -9.88 -15.40 19.79
CA GLY A 335 -10.56 -15.98 18.63
C GLY A 335 -12.06 -15.78 18.57
N ARG A 336 -12.69 -15.05 19.50
CA ARG A 336 -14.06 -14.52 19.39
C ARG A 336 -14.05 -13.15 18.72
N TYR A 337 -15.14 -12.81 18.04
CA TYR A 337 -15.32 -11.53 17.36
C TYR A 337 -16.48 -10.78 18.00
N GLU A 338 -16.21 -9.59 18.50
CA GLU A 338 -17.15 -8.70 19.18
C GLU A 338 -17.29 -7.42 18.36
N PRO A 339 -18.46 -7.17 17.74
CA PRO A 339 -18.75 -5.89 17.10
C PRO A 339 -18.66 -4.73 18.09
N LEU A 340 -17.92 -3.68 17.74
CA LEU A 340 -17.82 -2.45 18.53
C LEU A 340 -18.67 -1.31 17.99
N GLU A 341 -18.72 -1.15 16.67
CA GLU A 341 -19.48 -0.09 15.99
C GLU A 341 -19.88 -0.58 14.58
N ARG A 342 -21.05 -0.17 14.10
CA ARG A 342 -21.58 -0.48 12.76
C ARG A 342 -21.69 0.79 11.95
N PHE A 343 -21.30 0.73 10.68
CA PHE A 343 -21.23 1.88 9.78
C PHE A 343 -22.08 1.60 8.54
N PRO A 344 -23.28 2.20 8.43
CA PRO A 344 -24.10 2.10 7.23
C PRO A 344 -23.38 2.67 6.01
N ILE A 345 -23.54 2.00 4.88
CA ILE A 345 -23.06 2.45 3.57
C ILE A 345 -24.23 3.19 2.92
N ALA A 346 -24.10 4.51 2.83
CA ALA A 346 -25.13 5.40 2.28
C ALA A 346 -25.20 5.36 0.74
#